data_AF-A0A0P0N4N2-F1
#
_entry.id   AF-A0A0P0N4N2-F1
#
_cell.length_a   1.000
_cell.length_b   1.000
_cell.length_c   1.000
_cell.angle_alpha   90.00
_cell.angle_beta   90.00
_cell.angle_gamma   90.00
#
_symmetry.space_group_name_H-M   'P 1'
#
loop_
_entity.id
_entity.type
_entity.pdbx_description
1 polymer ?
#
loop_
_entity_poly.entity_id
_entity_poly.type
_entity_poly.pdbx_seq_one_letter_code
_entity_poly.pdbx_strand_id
1 'polypeptide(L)'
;MGKIYVLKEPGRDKAWNIYALREAARLKRWFQGVYYSPRLKRLLAVFKPTPGTHVNMLVFEEMGESVLRDAYRMECPRGCNRCCVLRSGAFMIENELRNLPGDVRDRVTRQPSELIKTPGGWVRVYRLDTEPMGRCIFFDVEKGTCMLEGLGKHNKPIVCLLTYCTVFATRDGKLYLKKGYRVHRDGRAEIHYEEVDEKTWRRMVARMGSVWTRYRKIYKQQQTEEGTA
;
A
#
# COMPACT_ATOMS: atom_id res chain seq x y z
N MET A 1 24.12 15.27 7.03
CA MET A 1 22.81 14.64 7.29
C MET A 1 22.18 14.26 5.96
N GLY A 2 21.66 13.04 5.82
CA GLY A 2 21.00 12.61 4.57
C GLY A 2 19.69 13.35 4.34
N LYS A 3 19.32 13.52 3.06
CA LYS A 3 18.04 14.07 2.61
C LYS A 3 17.09 12.93 2.28
N ILE A 4 15.81 13.12 2.59
CA ILE A 4 14.72 12.24 2.15
C ILE A 4 13.67 13.04 1.40
N TYR A 5 12.90 12.34 0.57
CA TYR A 5 11.77 12.93 -0.12
C TYR A 5 10.50 12.22 0.33
N VAL A 6 9.50 13.00 0.68
CA VAL A 6 8.21 12.51 1.18
C VAL A 6 7.13 12.89 0.17
N LEU A 7 6.26 11.94 -0.17
CA LEU A 7 5.09 12.25 -0.98
C LEU A 7 4.14 13.15 -0.18
N LYS A 8 3.74 14.29 -0.74
CA LYS A 8 2.77 15.17 -0.10
C LYS A 8 1.43 14.45 0.11
N GLU A 9 0.70 14.86 1.15
CA GLU A 9 -0.58 14.26 1.48
C GLU A 9 -1.59 14.42 0.33
N PRO A 10 -2.43 13.41 0.08
CA PRO A 10 -3.42 13.48 -1.00
C PRO A 10 -4.44 14.59 -0.71
N GLY A 11 -4.82 15.29 -1.78
CA GLY A 11 -5.88 16.30 -1.74
C GLY A 11 -7.25 15.70 -2.07
N ARG A 12 -8.24 16.57 -2.29
CA ARG A 12 -9.58 16.17 -2.78
C ARG A 12 -9.64 15.95 -4.29
N ASP A 13 -8.68 16.50 -5.04
CA ASP A 13 -8.62 16.37 -6.49
C ASP A 13 -8.07 15.00 -6.91
N LYS A 14 -8.95 14.18 -7.50
CA LYS A 14 -8.61 12.85 -8.04
C LYS A 14 -7.51 12.93 -9.09
N ALA A 15 -7.56 13.87 -10.03
CA ALA A 15 -6.58 14.00 -11.11
C ALA A 15 -5.19 14.36 -10.57
N TRP A 16 -5.14 15.26 -9.59
CA TRP A 16 -3.90 15.58 -8.88
C TRP A 16 -3.34 14.38 -8.11
N ASN A 17 -4.19 13.64 -7.40
CA ASN A 17 -3.74 12.45 -6.67
C ASN A 17 -3.19 11.37 -7.61
N ILE A 18 -3.82 11.13 -8.76
CA ILE A 18 -3.30 10.19 -9.77
C ILE A 18 -1.98 10.69 -10.37
N TYR A 19 -1.84 12.00 -10.60
CA TYR A 19 -0.57 12.59 -11.01
C TYR A 19 0.54 12.35 -9.98
N ALA A 20 0.26 12.61 -8.70
CA ALA A 20 1.19 12.38 -7.60
C ALA A 20 1.62 10.91 -7.51
N LEU A 21 0.68 9.97 -7.63
CA LEU A 21 0.97 8.54 -7.66
C LEU A 21 1.81 8.13 -8.88
N ARG A 22 1.56 8.73 -10.05
CA ARG A 22 2.38 8.49 -11.26
C ARG A 22 3.84 8.92 -11.04
N GLU A 23 4.06 10.07 -10.42
CA GLU A 23 5.42 10.53 -10.06
C GLU A 23 6.07 9.61 -9.00
N ALA A 24 5.30 9.17 -8.00
CA ALA A 24 5.77 8.20 -7.01
C ALA A 24 6.13 6.84 -7.60
N ALA A 25 5.36 6.37 -8.59
CA ALA A 25 5.64 5.12 -9.30
C ALA A 25 7.01 5.15 -10.02
N ARG A 26 7.46 6.32 -10.51
CA ARG A 26 8.80 6.46 -11.12
C ARG A 26 9.93 6.30 -10.10
N LEU A 27 9.69 6.73 -8.85
CA LEU A 27 10.68 6.66 -7.77
C LEU A 27 10.61 5.37 -6.95
N LYS A 28 9.73 4.44 -7.33
CA LYS A 28 9.38 3.24 -6.57
C LYS A 28 10.55 2.35 -6.18
N ARG A 29 11.61 2.26 -7.01
CA ARG A 29 12.83 1.51 -6.69
C ARG A 29 13.58 2.04 -5.46
N TRP A 30 13.40 3.32 -5.14
CA TRP A 30 14.00 3.98 -3.98
C TRP A 30 13.06 4.13 -2.80
N PHE A 31 11.88 3.50 -2.87
CA PHE A 31 10.88 3.56 -1.82
C PHE A 31 11.32 2.79 -0.56
N GLN A 32 11.50 3.53 0.53
CA GLN A 32 11.97 2.98 1.80
C GLN A 32 10.84 2.39 2.63
N GLY A 33 9.67 3.03 2.64
CA GLY A 33 8.52 2.63 3.43
C GLY A 33 7.60 3.79 3.75
N VAL A 34 6.47 3.49 4.41
CA VAL A 34 5.63 4.51 5.03
C VAL A 34 5.93 4.58 6.51
N TYR A 35 6.05 5.79 7.04
CA TYR A 35 6.37 6.06 8.43
C TYR A 35 5.31 6.97 9.04
N TYR A 36 4.87 6.70 10.25
CA TYR A 36 4.10 7.64 11.04
C TYR A 36 5.05 8.48 11.89
N SER A 37 5.06 9.81 11.69
CA SER A 37 5.83 10.73 12.53
C SER A 37 4.94 11.31 13.63
N PRO A 38 5.18 10.99 14.92
CA PRO A 38 4.43 11.58 16.03
C PRO A 38 4.58 13.09 16.09
N ARG A 39 5.79 13.61 15.83
CA ARG A 39 6.09 15.04 15.77
C ARG A 39 5.22 15.77 14.74
N LEU A 40 5.05 15.20 13.54
CA LEU A 40 4.27 15.83 12.47
C LEU A 40 2.78 15.44 12.49
N LYS A 41 2.42 14.40 13.25
CA LYS A 41 1.07 13.82 13.33
C LYS A 41 0.52 13.38 11.97
N ARG A 42 1.37 12.81 11.12
CA ARG A 42 0.99 12.29 9.79
C ARG A 42 1.86 11.14 9.31
N LEU A 43 1.39 10.48 8.25
CA LEU A 43 2.14 9.46 7.53
C LEU A 43 3.08 10.11 6.51
N LEU A 44 4.25 9.52 6.34
CA LEU A 44 5.32 9.94 5.46
C LEU A 44 5.66 8.76 4.54
N ALA A 45 5.33 8.86 3.26
CA ALA A 45 5.80 7.90 2.27
C ALA A 45 7.20 8.32 1.79
N VAL A 46 8.21 7.59 2.24
CA VAL A 46 9.61 8.01 2.15
C VAL A 46 10.32 7.38 0.95
N PHE A 47 11.02 8.21 0.20
CA PHE A 47 11.88 7.85 -0.91
C PHE A 47 13.30 8.38 -0.69
N LYS A 48 14.31 7.57 -1.03
CA LYS A 48 15.75 7.93 -0.95
C LYS A 48 16.43 7.72 -2.32
N PRO A 49 16.12 8.56 -3.32
CA PRO A 49 16.74 8.48 -4.63
C PRO A 49 18.23 8.84 -4.56
N THR A 50 19.02 8.30 -5.48
CA THR A 50 20.45 8.62 -5.60
C THR A 50 20.63 10.07 -6.08
N PRO A 51 21.75 10.74 -5.73
CA PRO A 51 22.05 12.08 -6.25
C PRO A 51 21.91 12.17 -7.77
N GLY A 52 21.38 13.29 -8.28
CA GLY A 52 21.11 13.50 -9.71
C GLY A 52 19.79 12.90 -10.22
N THR A 53 19.09 12.09 -9.42
CA THR A 53 17.73 11.64 -9.77
C THR A 53 16.76 12.80 -9.73
N HIS A 54 15.99 13.00 -10.80
CA HIS A 54 14.92 14.00 -10.83
C HIS A 54 13.80 13.65 -9.83
N VAL A 55 13.45 14.62 -8.97
CA VAL A 55 12.32 14.54 -8.04
C VAL A 55 11.40 15.73 -8.27
N ASN A 56 10.12 15.47 -8.53
CA ASN A 56 9.15 16.52 -8.77
C ASN A 56 8.67 17.17 -7.45
N MET A 57 9.21 18.34 -7.13
CA MET A 57 8.91 19.06 -5.88
C MET A 57 7.49 19.65 -5.80
N LEU A 58 6.70 19.59 -6.88
CA LEU A 58 5.26 19.86 -6.78
C LEU A 58 4.55 18.73 -6.03
N VAL A 59 4.99 17.49 -6.20
CA VAL A 59 4.42 16.28 -5.63
C VAL A 59 5.13 15.85 -4.34
N PHE A 60 6.44 16.11 -4.24
CA PHE A 60 7.27 15.75 -3.11
C PHE A 60 7.68 16.95 -2.27
N GLU A 61 7.98 16.69 -1.01
CA GLU A 61 8.66 17.62 -0.11
C GLU A 61 10.00 17.03 0.34
N GLU A 62 11.02 17.88 0.47
CA GLU A 62 12.33 17.50 0.96
C GLU A 62 12.35 17.62 2.49
N MET A 63 12.90 16.62 3.17
CA MET A 63 13.08 16.63 4.62
C MET A 63 14.46 16.12 5.01
N GLY A 64 14.90 16.51 6.20
CA GLY A 64 16.05 15.88 6.85
C GLY A 64 15.69 14.50 7.39
N GLU A 65 16.62 13.55 7.29
CA GLU A 65 16.47 12.20 7.86
C GLU A 65 16.13 12.19 9.36
N SER A 66 16.45 13.28 10.07
CA SER A 66 16.11 13.45 11.48
C SER A 66 14.63 13.29 11.79
N VAL A 67 13.73 13.50 10.83
CA VAL A 67 12.28 13.33 11.00
C VAL A 67 11.86 11.86 11.17
N LEU A 68 12.75 10.92 10.83
CA LEU A 68 12.50 9.48 10.95
C LEU A 68 12.99 8.90 12.28
N ARG A 69 13.74 9.67 13.09
CA ARG A 69 14.35 9.17 14.34
C ARG A 69 13.32 8.67 15.35
N ASP A 70 12.19 9.36 15.46
CA ASP A 70 11.10 9.03 16.38
C ASP A 70 9.91 8.37 15.67
N ALA A 71 10.01 8.15 14.35
CA ALA A 71 8.92 7.70 13.52
C ALA A 71 8.71 6.19 13.62
N TYR A 72 7.45 5.78 13.57
CA TYR A 72 7.05 4.39 13.49
C TYR A 72 7.01 3.97 12.02
N ARG A 73 7.77 2.96 11.62
CA ARG A 73 7.67 2.37 10.28
C ARG A 73 6.43 1.49 10.22
N MET A 74 5.54 1.74 9.27
CA MET A 74 4.32 0.95 9.08
C MET A 74 4.67 -0.40 8.44
N GLU A 75 4.06 -1.47 8.95
CA GLU A 75 4.29 -2.83 8.47
C GLU A 75 3.04 -3.45 7.86
N CYS A 76 3.24 -4.24 6.81
CA CYS A 76 2.23 -5.14 6.25
C CYS A 76 2.65 -6.58 6.54
N PRO A 77 2.28 -7.15 7.70
CA PRO A 77 2.72 -8.48 8.08
C PRO A 77 2.10 -9.56 7.19
N ARG A 78 2.91 -10.54 6.81
CA ARG A 78 2.45 -11.73 6.08
C ARG A 78 1.36 -12.46 6.88
N GLY A 79 0.35 -12.97 6.17
CA GLY A 79 -0.77 -13.70 6.76
C GLY A 79 -1.94 -12.84 7.26
N CYS A 80 -1.79 -11.52 7.34
CA CYS A 80 -2.92 -10.63 7.67
C CYS A 80 -3.96 -10.60 6.55
N ASN A 81 -3.54 -10.42 5.29
CA ASN A 81 -4.34 -10.52 4.06
C ASN A 81 -5.62 -9.68 3.96
N ARG A 82 -5.98 -8.94 5.00
CA ARG A 82 -7.28 -8.27 5.15
C ARG A 82 -7.56 -7.27 4.03
N CYS A 83 -6.59 -6.42 3.71
CA CYS A 83 -6.72 -5.42 2.65
C CYS A 83 -6.65 -6.02 1.24
N CYS A 84 -6.13 -7.24 1.08
CA CYS A 84 -6.06 -7.89 -0.22
C CYS A 84 -7.37 -8.64 -0.55
N VAL A 85 -8.03 -9.17 0.48
CA VAL A 85 -9.22 -10.03 0.36
C VAL A 85 -10.51 -9.24 0.25
N LEU A 86 -10.67 -8.16 1.00
CA LEU A 86 -11.96 -7.48 1.15
C LEU A 86 -11.84 -6.02 0.79
N ARG A 87 -12.65 -5.56 -0.18
CA ARG A 87 -12.73 -4.16 -0.62
C ARG A 87 -11.34 -3.55 -0.78
N SER A 88 -10.50 -4.22 -1.54
CA SER A 88 -9.08 -3.88 -1.62
C SER A 88 -8.84 -2.47 -2.15
N GLY A 89 -9.76 -1.96 -2.99
CA GLY A 89 -9.61 -0.65 -3.63
C GLY A 89 -8.33 -0.55 -4.46
N ALA A 90 -7.74 -1.70 -4.80
CA ALA A 90 -6.48 -1.77 -5.49
C ALA A 90 -6.67 -1.35 -6.94
N PHE A 91 -5.74 -0.55 -7.44
CA PHE A 91 -5.65 -0.17 -8.84
C PHE A 91 -4.18 -0.10 -9.25
N MET A 92 -3.95 -0.03 -10.57
CA MET A 92 -2.62 0.15 -11.12
C MET A 92 -2.64 1.20 -12.23
N ILE A 93 -1.60 2.02 -12.25
CA ILE A 93 -1.42 3.04 -13.28
C ILE A 93 -0.66 2.42 -14.46
N GLU A 94 -1.06 2.75 -15.69
CA GLU A 94 -0.50 2.17 -16.93
C GLU A 94 1.04 2.20 -17.01
N ASN A 95 1.69 3.25 -16.49
CA ASN A 95 3.15 3.33 -16.49
C ASN A 95 3.84 2.25 -15.65
N GLU A 96 3.14 1.66 -14.68
CA GLU A 96 3.65 0.59 -13.83
C GLU A 96 3.70 -0.76 -14.56
N LEU A 97 2.92 -0.94 -15.64
CA LEU A 97 2.83 -2.19 -16.40
C LEU A 97 4.12 -2.54 -17.15
N ARG A 98 4.93 -1.54 -17.46
CA ARG A 98 6.15 -1.70 -18.28
C ARG A 98 7.15 -2.67 -17.65
N ASN A 99 7.16 -2.76 -16.33
CA ASN A 99 8.09 -3.59 -15.57
C ASN A 99 7.52 -4.97 -15.23
N LEU A 100 6.27 -5.27 -15.63
CA LEU A 100 5.63 -6.54 -15.33
C LEU A 100 5.87 -7.58 -16.44
N PRO A 101 5.95 -8.87 -16.08
CA PRO A 101 5.87 -9.99 -17.02
C PRO A 101 4.63 -9.91 -17.92
N GLY A 102 4.71 -10.50 -19.11
CA GLY A 102 3.65 -10.42 -20.13
C GLY A 102 2.29 -10.94 -19.66
N ASP A 103 2.27 -12.11 -19.02
CA ASP A 103 1.07 -12.73 -18.46
C ASP A 103 0.41 -11.85 -17.38
N VAL A 104 1.22 -11.26 -16.49
CA VAL A 104 0.75 -10.34 -15.45
C VAL A 104 0.20 -9.06 -16.07
N ARG A 105 0.90 -8.51 -17.07
CA ARG A 105 0.47 -7.33 -17.81
C ARG A 105 -0.88 -7.56 -18.49
N ASP A 106 -1.03 -8.67 -19.21
CA ASP A 106 -2.26 -9.02 -19.92
C ASP A 106 -3.43 -9.21 -18.96
N ARG A 107 -3.17 -9.77 -17.78
CA ARG A 107 -4.17 -9.89 -16.73
C ARG A 107 -4.69 -8.52 -16.28
N VAL A 108 -3.82 -7.51 -16.16
CA VAL A 108 -4.22 -6.15 -15.77
C VAL A 108 -4.94 -5.43 -16.91
N THR A 109 -4.46 -5.55 -18.15
CA THR A 109 -5.04 -4.81 -19.28
C THR A 109 -6.45 -5.26 -19.63
N ARG A 110 -6.84 -6.49 -19.27
CA ARG A 110 -8.22 -7.01 -19.36
C ARG A 110 -9.18 -6.47 -18.29
N GLN A 111 -8.66 -5.80 -17.26
CA GLN A 111 -9.52 -5.27 -16.20
C GLN A 111 -10.20 -3.96 -16.63
N PRO A 112 -11.35 -3.61 -16.01
CA PRO A 112 -11.97 -2.30 -16.19
C PRO A 112 -10.96 -1.18 -15.96
N SER A 113 -10.94 -0.21 -16.87
CA SER A 113 -10.04 0.94 -16.79
C SER A 113 -10.76 2.25 -17.04
N GLU A 114 -10.22 3.32 -16.49
CA GLU A 114 -10.64 4.70 -16.75
C GLU A 114 -9.46 5.54 -17.22
N LEU A 115 -9.72 6.52 -18.08
CA LEU A 115 -8.72 7.48 -18.53
C LEU A 115 -8.93 8.81 -17.80
N ILE A 116 -7.90 9.28 -17.08
CA ILE A 116 -7.97 10.48 -16.25
C ILE A 116 -7.04 11.54 -16.83
N LYS A 117 -7.56 12.74 -17.08
CA LYS A 117 -6.75 13.88 -17.52
C LYS A 117 -6.04 14.49 -16.31
N THR A 118 -4.72 14.33 -16.24
CA THR A 118 -3.88 14.89 -15.17
C THR A 118 -3.08 16.10 -15.67
N PRO A 119 -2.46 16.90 -14.79
CA PRO A 119 -1.53 17.96 -15.22
C PRO A 119 -0.38 17.46 -16.11
N GLY A 120 0.04 16.20 -15.93
CA GLY A 120 1.07 15.55 -16.74
C GLY A 120 0.54 14.81 -17.98
N GLY A 121 -0.69 15.07 -18.42
CA GLY A 121 -1.35 14.39 -19.53
C GLY A 121 -2.32 13.29 -19.09
N TRP A 122 -2.84 12.54 -20.06
CA TRP A 122 -3.77 11.45 -19.79
C TRP A 122 -3.07 10.26 -19.13
N VAL A 123 -3.74 9.67 -18.15
CA VAL A 123 -3.26 8.53 -17.39
C VAL A 123 -4.37 7.50 -17.33
N ARG A 124 -4.10 6.28 -17.81
CA ARG A 124 -5.01 5.16 -17.69
C ARG A 124 -4.81 4.45 -16.36
N VAL A 125 -5.92 4.21 -15.66
CA VAL A 125 -5.96 3.54 -14.36
C VAL A 125 -6.80 2.28 -14.49
N TYR A 126 -6.21 1.13 -14.16
CA TYR A 126 -6.85 -0.18 -14.20
C TYR A 126 -7.31 -0.57 -12.79
N ARG A 127 -8.57 -0.95 -12.65
CA ARG A 127 -9.09 -1.51 -11.39
C ARG A 127 -8.52 -2.91 -11.20
N LEU A 128 -8.02 -3.19 -10.01
CA LEU A 128 -7.55 -4.53 -9.63
C LEU A 128 -8.47 -5.20 -8.62
N ASP A 129 -9.48 -4.49 -8.11
CA ASP A 129 -10.42 -4.92 -7.08
C ASP A 129 -11.70 -5.53 -7.66
N THR A 130 -11.57 -6.32 -8.72
CA THR A 130 -12.67 -6.80 -9.57
C THR A 130 -13.19 -8.19 -9.22
N GLU A 131 -12.49 -8.90 -8.36
CA GLU A 131 -12.89 -10.22 -7.88
C GLU A 131 -14.01 -10.13 -6.82
N PRO A 132 -14.71 -11.23 -6.50
CA PRO A 132 -15.82 -11.22 -5.55
C PRO A 132 -15.49 -10.50 -4.22
N MET A 133 -16.43 -9.68 -3.75
CA MET A 133 -16.29 -8.79 -2.58
C MET A 133 -15.20 -7.70 -2.68
N GLY A 134 -14.77 -7.37 -3.91
CA GLY A 134 -13.73 -6.37 -4.17
C GLY A 134 -12.31 -6.88 -3.88
N ARG A 135 -12.10 -8.19 -3.97
CA ARG A 135 -10.79 -8.82 -3.80
C ARG A 135 -9.85 -8.37 -4.92
N CYS A 136 -8.56 -8.28 -4.61
CA CYS A 136 -7.56 -7.98 -5.63
C CYS A 136 -7.34 -9.18 -6.56
N ILE A 137 -7.28 -8.97 -7.88
CA ILE A 137 -6.98 -10.02 -8.87
C ILE A 137 -5.66 -10.76 -8.58
N PHE A 138 -4.70 -10.10 -7.93
CA PHE A 138 -3.40 -10.68 -7.63
C PHE A 138 -3.36 -11.46 -6.30
N PHE A 139 -4.47 -11.54 -5.57
CA PHE A 139 -4.54 -12.28 -4.33
C PHE A 139 -4.92 -13.74 -4.57
N ASP A 140 -4.00 -14.65 -4.28
CA ASP A 140 -4.26 -16.10 -4.27
C ASP A 140 -4.99 -16.47 -2.96
N VAL A 141 -6.26 -16.85 -3.10
CA VAL A 141 -7.13 -17.18 -1.96
C VAL A 141 -6.72 -18.48 -1.29
N GLU A 142 -6.18 -19.43 -2.04
CA GLU A 142 -5.80 -20.73 -1.50
C GLU A 142 -4.52 -20.63 -0.69
N LYS A 143 -3.51 -19.96 -1.25
CA LYS A 143 -2.20 -19.76 -0.61
C LYS A 143 -2.21 -18.63 0.40
N GLY A 144 -3.17 -17.71 0.30
CA GLY A 144 -3.23 -16.52 1.15
C GLY A 144 -2.07 -15.57 0.90
N THR A 145 -1.68 -15.38 -0.35
CA THR A 145 -0.51 -14.57 -0.73
C THR A 145 -0.81 -13.69 -1.94
N CYS A 146 -0.08 -12.58 -2.07
CA CYS A 146 -0.12 -11.78 -3.28
C CYS A 146 0.89 -12.35 -4.28
N MET A 147 0.45 -12.70 -5.48
CA MET A 147 1.33 -13.30 -6.50
C MET A 147 2.47 -12.38 -6.93
N LEU A 148 2.30 -11.06 -6.81
CA LEU A 148 3.35 -10.08 -7.09
C LEU A 148 4.49 -10.09 -6.05
N GLU A 149 4.32 -10.76 -4.89
CA GLU A 149 5.41 -10.88 -3.91
C GLU A 149 6.60 -11.66 -4.45
N GLY A 150 6.34 -12.74 -5.21
CA GLY A 150 7.39 -13.55 -5.83
C GLY A 150 8.20 -12.79 -6.89
N LEU A 151 7.63 -11.72 -7.44
CA LEU A 151 8.27 -10.85 -8.42
C LEU A 151 9.08 -9.72 -7.77
N GLY A 152 8.99 -9.54 -6.45
CA GLY A 152 9.67 -8.49 -5.71
C GLY A 152 8.79 -7.27 -5.40
N LYS A 153 9.15 -6.57 -4.31
CA LYS A 153 8.37 -5.45 -3.73
C LYS A 153 7.99 -4.38 -4.74
N HIS A 154 8.89 -4.04 -5.66
CA HIS A 154 8.70 -2.92 -6.60
C HIS A 154 7.72 -3.24 -7.75
N ASN A 155 7.31 -4.50 -7.90
CA ASN A 155 6.31 -4.90 -8.90
C ASN A 155 4.87 -4.76 -8.39
N LYS A 156 4.64 -4.70 -7.07
CA LYS A 156 3.32 -4.38 -6.48
C LYS A 156 2.93 -2.95 -6.85
N PRO A 157 1.67 -2.62 -7.22
CA PRO A 157 1.26 -1.25 -7.55
C PRO A 157 1.72 -0.22 -6.51
N ILE A 158 2.04 1.01 -6.93
CA ILE A 158 2.50 2.07 -6.02
C ILE A 158 1.45 2.34 -4.95
N VAL A 159 0.16 2.28 -5.28
CA VAL A 159 -0.91 2.45 -4.29
C VAL A 159 -0.83 1.38 -3.19
N CYS A 160 -0.50 0.12 -3.51
CA CYS A 160 -0.33 -0.93 -2.50
C CYS A 160 0.92 -0.71 -1.62
N LEU A 161 1.92 0.01 -2.13
CA LEU A 161 3.09 0.41 -1.36
C LEU A 161 2.87 1.69 -0.55
N LEU A 162 1.77 2.40 -0.72
CA LEU A 162 1.47 3.62 0.02
C LEU A 162 0.32 3.42 1.01
N THR A 163 -0.65 2.59 0.63
CA THR A 163 -1.79 2.17 1.43
C THR A 163 -1.36 1.09 2.42
N TYR A 164 -0.67 1.49 3.49
CA TYR A 164 -0.32 0.59 4.58
C TYR A 164 -1.35 0.58 5.70
N CYS A 165 -1.43 -0.56 6.39
CA CYS A 165 -2.20 -0.69 7.60
C CYS A 165 -1.54 0.13 8.72
N THR A 166 -2.29 1.04 9.35
CA THR A 166 -1.78 1.77 10.52
C THR A 166 -1.78 0.94 11.80
N VAL A 167 -2.16 -0.34 11.74
CA VAL A 167 -2.25 -1.20 12.94
C VAL A 167 -0.88 -1.71 13.39
N PHE A 168 -0.02 -2.08 12.45
CA PHE A 168 1.26 -2.73 12.72
C PHE A 168 2.40 -1.77 12.43
N ALA A 169 3.33 -1.64 13.36
CA ALA A 169 4.49 -0.79 13.17
C ALA A 169 5.76 -1.34 13.83
N THR A 170 6.91 -0.92 13.32
CA THR A 170 8.22 -1.16 13.93
C THR A 170 8.92 0.18 14.24
N ARG A 171 9.70 0.22 15.31
CA ARG A 171 10.59 1.33 15.63
C ARG A 171 11.77 0.81 16.44
N ASP A 172 12.99 1.14 16.04
CA ASP A 172 14.22 0.71 16.70
C ASP A 172 14.28 -0.82 16.97
N GLY A 173 13.84 -1.62 15.99
CA GLY A 173 13.80 -3.08 16.10
C GLY A 173 12.68 -3.66 16.96
N LYS A 174 11.86 -2.82 17.60
CA LYS A 174 10.74 -3.21 18.46
C LYS A 174 9.41 -3.21 17.70
N LEU A 175 8.49 -4.05 18.16
CA LEU A 175 7.15 -4.24 17.57
C LEU A 175 6.12 -3.39 18.28
N TYR A 176 5.24 -2.74 17.51
CA TYR A 176 4.22 -1.84 18.03
C TYR A 176 2.85 -2.11 17.40
N LEU A 177 1.80 -2.12 18.23
CA LEU A 177 0.41 -2.20 17.78
C LEU A 177 -0.33 -0.90 18.09
N LYS A 178 -1.12 -0.43 17.12
CA LYS A 178 -2.02 0.70 17.31
C LYS A 178 -3.08 0.36 18.35
N LYS A 179 -3.20 1.20 19.37
CA LYS A 179 -4.28 1.12 20.38
C LYS A 179 -5.42 2.07 20.11
N GLY A 180 -5.12 3.20 19.48
CA GLY A 180 -6.11 4.23 19.25
C GLY A 180 -5.57 5.37 18.40
N TYR A 181 -6.42 6.36 18.19
CA TYR A 181 -6.02 7.61 17.57
C TYR A 181 -6.93 8.74 18.05
N ARG A 182 -6.43 9.97 17.97
CA ARG A 182 -7.18 11.20 18.20
C ARG A 182 -7.04 12.09 16.97
N VAL A 183 -8.17 12.56 16.44
CA VAL A 183 -8.18 13.53 15.34
C VAL A 183 -8.22 14.93 15.93
N HIS A 184 -7.31 15.78 15.48
CA HIS A 184 -7.23 17.19 15.86
C HIS A 184 -8.15 18.03 14.98
N ARG A 185 -8.50 19.25 15.42
CA ARG A 185 -9.42 20.14 14.70
C ARG A 185 -8.96 20.50 13.29
N ASP A 186 -7.65 20.45 13.05
CA ASP A 186 -7.02 20.68 11.76
C ASP A 186 -6.98 19.44 10.85
N GLY A 187 -7.64 18.34 11.26
CA GLY A 187 -7.72 17.10 10.51
C GLY A 187 -6.54 16.13 10.73
N ARG A 188 -5.50 16.52 11.48
CA ARG A 188 -4.33 15.64 11.73
C ARG A 188 -4.67 14.53 12.72
N ALA A 189 -4.05 13.37 12.53
CA ALA A 189 -4.26 12.20 13.39
C ALA A 189 -3.04 11.95 14.30
N GLU A 190 -3.29 11.99 15.60
CA GLU A 190 -2.38 11.49 16.61
C GLU A 190 -2.65 9.99 16.81
N ILE A 191 -1.69 9.13 16.48
CA ILE A 191 -1.83 7.68 16.57
C ILE A 191 -1.06 7.18 17.79
N HIS A 192 -1.74 6.42 18.64
CA HIS A 192 -1.14 5.84 19.84
C HIS A 192 -0.75 4.39 19.58
N TYR A 193 0.52 4.09 19.79
CA TYR A 193 1.12 2.77 19.64
C TYR A 193 1.59 2.24 21.00
N GLU A 194 1.44 0.95 21.23
CA GLU A 194 1.99 0.24 22.39
C GLU A 194 3.02 -0.79 21.92
N GLU A 195 4.15 -0.86 22.63
CA GLU A 195 5.17 -1.89 22.40
C GLU A 195 4.61 -3.26 22.80
N VAL A 196 4.82 -4.26 21.96
CA VAL A 196 4.31 -5.62 22.21
C VAL A 196 5.37 -6.67 21.96
N ASP A 197 5.20 -7.83 22.58
CA ASP A 197 5.99 -9.02 22.27
C ASP A 197 5.57 -9.66 20.94
N GLU A 198 6.43 -10.55 20.43
CA GLU A 198 6.17 -11.25 19.18
C GLU A 198 4.92 -12.14 19.23
N LYS A 199 4.61 -12.70 20.41
CA LYS A 199 3.42 -13.53 20.63
C LYS A 199 2.14 -12.74 20.40
N THR A 200 2.05 -11.54 20.97
CA THR A 200 0.92 -10.62 20.82
C THR A 200 0.81 -10.11 19.39
N TRP A 201 1.95 -9.78 18.76
CA TRP A 201 2.00 -9.43 17.34
C TRP A 201 1.41 -10.54 16.45
N ARG A 202 1.91 -11.77 16.56
CA ARG A 202 1.44 -12.93 15.78
C ARG A 202 -0.05 -13.22 16.03
N ARG A 203 -0.52 -13.09 17.29
CA ARG A 203 -1.94 -13.22 17.62
C ARG A 203 -2.79 -12.18 16.90
N MET A 204 -2.34 -10.92 16.84
CA MET A 204 -3.05 -9.87 16.13
C MET A 204 -3.06 -10.11 14.62
N VAL A 205 -1.94 -10.56 14.04
CA VAL A 205 -1.86 -10.97 12.63
C VAL A 205 -2.89 -12.05 12.33
N ALA A 206 -2.94 -13.11 13.14
CA ALA A 206 -3.90 -14.20 12.98
C ALA A 206 -5.36 -13.72 13.13
N ARG A 207 -5.63 -12.85 14.10
CA ARG A 207 -6.97 -12.26 14.30
C ARG A 207 -7.42 -11.46 13.07
N MET A 208 -6.54 -10.61 12.52
CA MET A 208 -6.86 -9.87 11.29
C MET A 208 -6.97 -10.78 10.07
N GLY A 209 -6.14 -11.83 10.01
CA GLY A 209 -6.16 -12.89 9.01
C GLY A 209 -7.41 -13.76 9.02
N SER A 210 -8.18 -13.79 10.11
CA SER A 210 -9.44 -14.55 10.18
C SER A 210 -10.46 -14.17 9.09
N VAL A 211 -10.40 -12.94 8.57
CA VAL A 211 -11.22 -12.50 7.43
C VAL A 211 -10.91 -13.34 6.19
N TRP A 212 -9.63 -13.57 5.91
CA TRP A 212 -9.21 -14.44 4.80
C TRP A 212 -9.65 -15.89 5.04
N THR A 213 -9.50 -16.42 6.26
CA THR A 213 -9.93 -17.80 6.57
C THR A 213 -11.43 -18.00 6.32
N ARG A 214 -12.27 -17.03 6.69
CA ARG A 214 -13.71 -17.07 6.41
C ARG A 214 -14.00 -16.98 4.91
N TYR A 215 -13.36 -16.04 4.23
CA TYR A 215 -13.51 -15.87 2.78
C TYR A 215 -13.11 -17.14 2.01
N ARG A 216 -11.99 -17.77 2.37
CA ARG A 216 -11.50 -19.00 1.73
C ARG A 216 -12.51 -20.15 1.82
N LYS A 217 -13.27 -20.25 2.92
CA LYS A 217 -14.33 -21.27 3.05
C LYS A 217 -15.44 -21.05 2.03
N ILE A 218 -15.92 -19.81 1.91
CA ILE A 218 -16.96 -19.42 0.94
C ILE A 218 -16.47 -19.66 -0.49
N TYR A 219 -15.24 -19.21 -0.79
CA TYR A 219 -14.62 -19.41 -2.11
C TYR A 219 -14.54 -20.88 -2.52
N LYS A 220 -14.14 -21.76 -1.59
CA LYS A 220 -14.09 -23.21 -1.86
C LYS A 220 -15.47 -23.82 -2.10
N GLN A 221 -16.50 -23.38 -1.37
CA GLN A 221 -17.87 -23.85 -1.58
C GLN A 221 -18.36 -23.50 -2.99
N GLN A 222 -18.13 -22.26 -3.43
CA GLN A 222 -18.49 -21.79 -4.78
C GLN A 222 -17.77 -22.57 -5.89
N GLN A 223 -16.48 -22.85 -5.73
CA GLN A 223 -15.73 -23.63 -6.72
C GLN A 223 -16.21 -25.09 -6.83
N THR A 224 -16.61 -25.70 -5.70
CA THR A 224 -17.18 -27.05 -5.73
C THR A 224 -18.52 -27.05 -6.47
N GLU A 225 -19.39 -26.06 -6.21
CA GLU A 225 -20.69 -25.94 -6.85
C GLU A 225 -20.57 -25.71 -8.37
N GLU A 226 -19.65 -24.84 -8.80
CA GLU A 226 -19.37 -24.57 -10.22
C GLU A 226 -18.67 -25.73 -10.95
N GLY A 227 -17.93 -26.58 -10.23
CA GLY A 227 -17.25 -27.76 -10.80
C GLY A 227 -18.11 -29.04 -10.85
N THR A 228 -19.31 -29.01 -10.26
CA THR A 228 -20.31 -30.09 -10.31
C THR A 228 -21.48 -29.81 -11.26
N ALA A 229 -21.47 -28.67 -11.95
CA ALA A 229 -22.41 -28.31 -13.01
C ALA A 229 -21.79 -28.52 -14.40
#